data_AF-A0A179HPV7-F1
#
_entry.id   AF-A0A179HPV7-F1
#
_cell.length_a   1.000
_cell.length_b   1.000
_cell.length_c   1.000
_cell.angle_alpha   90.00
_cell.angle_beta   90.00
_cell.angle_gamma   90.00
#
_symmetry.space_group_name_H-M   'P 1'
#
loop_
_entity.id
_entity.type
_entity.pdbx_description
1 polymer ?
#
loop_
_entity_poly.entity_id
_entity_poly.type
_entity_poly.pdbx_seq_one_letter_code
_entity_poly.pdbx_strand_id
1 'polypeptide(L)' 'MVQGDSVVGILDWETAGWFPAYWEYTCAKYVNPQNPFWADPVDRFVTPMPHDLKMETIRRKYFGDL' A
#
# COMPACT_ATOMS: atom_id res chain seq x y z
N MET A 1 11.96 -3.61 -11.15
CA MET A 1 13.36 -3.74 -11.62
C MET A 1 14.15 -2.51 -11.19
N VAL A 2 15.43 -2.69 -10.86
CA VAL A 2 16.30 -1.62 -10.35
C VAL A 2 17.66 -1.68 -11.05
N GLN A 3 18.22 -0.51 -11.37
CA GLN A 3 19.60 -0.35 -11.84
C GLN A 3 20.31 0.67 -10.93
N GLY A 4 21.27 0.22 -10.12
CA GLY A 4 21.83 1.05 -9.05
C GLY A 4 20.73 1.40 -8.02
N ASP A 5 20.52 2.70 -7.79
CA ASP A 5 19.46 3.21 -6.91
C ASP A 5 18.21 3.68 -7.69
N SER A 6 18.17 3.46 -9.00
CA SER A 6 17.08 3.92 -9.87
C SER A 6 16.10 2.80 -10.20
N VAL A 7 14.80 3.05 -9.99
CA VAL A 7 13.73 2.18 -10.47
C VAL A 7 13.66 2.29 -11.99
N VAL A 8 13.88 1.19 -12.71
CA VAL A 8 13.91 1.14 -14.19
C VAL A 8 12.73 0.41 -14.80
N GLY A 9 11.85 -0.16 -13.98
CA GLY A 9 10.66 -0.82 -14.48
C GLY A 9 9.77 -1.35 -13.37
N ILE A 10 8.47 -1.31 -13.61
CA ILE A 10 7.44 -1.97 -12.82
C ILE A 10 6.97 -3.17 -13.63
N LEU A 11 6.95 -4.35 -13.02
CA LEU A 11 6.49 -5.61 -13.61
C LEU A 11 5.20 -6.04 -12.89
N ASP A 12 4.61 -7.17 -13.28
CA ASP A 12 3.40 -7.73 -12.65
C ASP A 12 2.15 -6.86 -12.89
N TRP A 13 1.87 -6.56 -14.17
CA TRP A 13 0.78 -5.67 -14.59
C TRP A 13 -0.55 -6.41 -14.83
N GLU A 14 -0.60 -7.74 -14.71
CA GLU A 14 -1.81 -8.54 -14.94
C GLU A 14 -3.02 -8.14 -14.07
N THR A 15 -2.76 -7.51 -12.92
CA THR A 15 -3.79 -7.03 -11.98
C THR A 15 -3.89 -5.50 -11.91
N ALA A 16 -3.17 -4.78 -12.78
CA ALA A 16 -3.20 -3.33 -12.81
C ALA A 16 -4.56 -2.82 -13.29
N GLY A 17 -4.97 -1.67 -12.74
CA GLY A 17 -6.27 -1.08 -13.05
C GLY A 17 -6.39 0.34 -12.53
N TRP A 18 -7.53 0.95 -12.83
CA TRP A 18 -7.89 2.26 -12.29
C TRP A 18 -8.51 2.08 -10.91
N PHE A 19 -7.72 2.40 -9.88
CA PHE A 19 -8.13 2.34 -8.48
C PHE A 19 -8.23 3.74 -7.87
N PRO A 20 -8.89 3.88 -6.70
CA PRO A 20 -8.88 5.14 -5.96
C PRO A 20 -7.46 5.63 -5.68
N ALA A 21 -7.27 6.95 -5.58
CA ALA A 21 -5.94 7.56 -5.43
C ALA A 21 -5.16 7.09 -4.19
N TYR A 22 -5.86 6.63 -3.15
CA TYR A 22 -5.27 6.11 -1.93
C TYR A 22 -4.81 4.65 -2.02
N TRP A 23 -5.13 3.94 -3.11
CA TRP A 23 -4.96 2.48 -3.24
C TRP A 23 -3.54 2.01 -2.92
N GLU A 24 -2.55 2.57 -3.61
CA GLU A 24 -1.14 2.22 -3.42
C GLU A 24 -0.68 2.45 -1.98
N TYR A 25 -1.08 3.57 -1.38
CA TYR A 25 -0.73 3.92 0.00
C TYR A 25 -1.32 2.93 1.01
N THR A 26 -2.60 2.57 0.86
CA THR A 26 -3.27 1.65 1.78
C THR A 26 -2.81 0.21 1.60
N CYS A 27 -2.59 -0.24 0.37
CA CYS A 27 -2.10 -1.59 0.09
C CYS A 27 -0.65 -1.78 0.58
N ALA A 28 0.21 -0.79 0.35
CA ALA A 28 1.61 -0.83 0.79
C ALA A 28 1.75 -0.95 2.32
N LYS A 29 0.81 -0.42 3.10
CA LYS A 29 0.82 -0.52 4.58
C LYS A 29 0.51 -1.91 5.11
N TYR A 30 -0.18 -2.74 4.33
CA TYR A 30 -0.70 -4.04 4.79
C TYR A 30 -0.28 -5.21 3.89
N VAL A 31 0.90 -5.13 3.27
CA VAL A 31 1.47 -6.20 2.42
C VAL A 31 1.68 -7.53 3.15
N ASN A 32 1.84 -7.50 4.48
CA ASN A 32 2.03 -8.69 5.29
C ASN A 32 1.22 -8.60 6.59
N PRO A 33 0.16 -9.43 6.75
CA PRO A 33 -0.70 -9.41 7.94
C PRO A 33 0.03 -9.85 9.22
N GLN A 34 1.16 -10.56 9.10
CA GLN A 34 1.94 -11.05 10.24
C GLN A 34 3.04 -10.06 10.68
N ASN A 35 3.32 -9.03 9.88
CA ASN A 35 4.39 -8.07 10.15
C ASN A 35 3.87 -6.61 10.10
N PRO A 36 3.25 -6.13 11.20
CA PRO A 36 2.66 -4.79 11.23
C PRO A 36 3.72 -3.68 11.23
N PHE A 37 5.00 -3.98 11.50
CA PHE A 37 6.08 -2.99 11.51
C PHE A 37 6.20 -2.23 10.18
N TRP A 38 5.89 -2.90 9.06
CA TRP A 38 6.02 -2.30 7.73
C TRP A 38 5.06 -1.13 7.47
N ALA A 39 3.98 -1.00 8.24
CA ALA A 39 3.01 0.06 8.02
C ALA A 39 3.59 1.47 8.26
N ASP A 40 4.48 1.65 9.25
CA ASP A 40 5.02 2.96 9.60
C ASP A 40 6.08 3.47 8.60
N PRO A 41 7.05 2.66 8.13
CA PRO A 41 8.00 3.08 7.11
C PRO A 41 7.39 3.57 5.80
N VAL A 42 6.20 3.09 5.40
CA VAL A 42 5.53 3.49 4.15
C VAL A 42 5.33 5.00 4.05
N ASP A 43 5.10 5.68 5.17
CA ASP A 43 4.92 7.14 5.22
C ASP A 43 6.18 7.93 4.80
N ARG A 44 7.33 7.25 4.72
CA ARG A 44 8.60 7.83 4.25
C ARG A 44 8.76 7.74 2.73
N PHE A 45 7.99 6.87 2.06
CA PHE A 45 8.13 6.57 0.64
C PHE A 45 6.92 7.03 -0.18
N VAL A 46 5.73 7.02 0.41
CA VAL A 46 4.47 7.41 -0.24
C VAL A 46 3.83 8.53 0.57
N THR A 47 3.26 9.53 -0.12
CA THR A 47 2.57 10.65 0.52
C THR A 47 1.50 10.14 1.49
N PRO A 48 1.58 10.48 2.79
CA PRO A 48 0.60 10.01 3.76
C PRO A 48 -0.82 10.53 3.51
N MET A 49 -1.79 9.62 3.55
CA MET A 49 -3.22 9.92 3.41
C MET A 49 -3.99 9.41 4.65
N PRO A 50 -3.90 10.11 5.80
CA PRO A 50 -4.43 9.60 7.08
C PRO A 50 -5.94 9.44 7.11
N HIS A 51 -6.68 10.28 6.36
CA HIS A 51 -8.13 10.13 6.20
C HIS A 51 -8.46 8.80 5.51
N ASP A 52 -7.80 8.51 4.40
CA ASP A 52 -8.08 7.30 3.61
C ASP A 52 -7.60 6.04 4.33
N LEU A 53 -6.50 6.11 5.09
CA LEU A 53 -6.07 5.02 5.97
C LEU A 53 -7.11 4.67 7.04
N LYS A 54 -7.81 5.67 7.58
CA LYS A 54 -8.89 5.44 8.54
C LYS A 54 -10.05 4.69 7.89
N MET A 55 -10.39 5.05 6.66
CA MET A 55 -11.43 4.35 5.89
C MET A 55 -11.02 2.92 5.56
N GLU A 56 -9.75 2.71 5.19
CA GLU A 56 -9.20 1.37 4.98
C GLU A 56 -9.23 0.52 6.25
N THR A 57 -8.88 1.10 7.40
CA THR A 57 -8.94 0.40 8.69
C THR A 57 -10.37 -0.08 9.00
N ILE A 58 -11.37 0.75 8.71
CA ILE A 58 -12.78 0.39 8.85
C ILE A 58 -13.14 -0.74 7.87
N ARG A 59 -12.76 -0.62 6.59
CA ARG A 59 -12.99 -1.67 5.58
C ARG A 59 -12.40 -3.00 6.05
N ARG A 60 -11.13 -3.02 6.46
CA ARG A 60 -10.45 -4.25 6.89
C ARG A 60 -11.13 -4.92 8.10
N LYS A 61 -11.61 -4.13 9.05
CA LYS A 61 -12.34 -4.62 10.23
C LYS A 61 -13.65 -5.33 9.88
N TYR A 62 -14.39 -4.85 8.88
CA TYR A 62 -15.73 -5.37 8.56
C TYR A 62 -15.73 -6.37 7.40
N PHE A 63 -14.65 -6.45 6.61
CA PHE A 63 -14.56 -7.29 5.41
C PHE A 63 -13.60 -8.48 5.55
N GLY A 64 -13.16 -8.81 6.78
CA GLY A 64 -12.46 -10.07 7.08
C GLY A 64 -10.93 -10.02 6.96
N ASP A 65 -10.34 -8.83 6.89
CA ASP A 65 -8.88 -8.64 6.77
C ASP A 65 -8.18 -8.46 8.15
N LEU A 66 -8.95 -8.53 9.25
CA LEU A 66 -8.54 -8.42 10.66
C LEU A 66 -9.30 -9.42 11.54
#